data_AF-A0A9X2FY62-F1
#
_entry.id   AF-A0A9X2FY62-F1
#
_cell.length_a   1.000
_cell.length_b   1.000
_cell.length_c   1.000
_cell.angle_alpha   90.00
_cell.angle_beta   90.00
_cell.angle_gamma   90.00
#
_symmetry.space_group_name_H-M   'P 1'
#
loop_
_entity.id
_entity.type
_entity.pdbx_description
1 polymer ?
#
loop_
_entity_poly.entity_id
_entity_poly.type
_entity_poly.pdbx_seq_one_letter_code
_entity_poly.pdbx_strand_id
1 'polypeptide(L)'
;MSHDDLNNDFLSGALRGAADAMPGGEVDDLNVSFGVVRDRVRRRRAVKVGGLAGASLAVAGVLAFGVTQSPVWNTTEPVLPGDPSTSASADPAPTGPPATSVITDGYAPQWIADLGLGLECGMPVEDLTTTADGWTAAAGGDLYGRTSDQGGDAVPSRHMAATVEGGALDVPPVLVWSQDGQVVDLGSNVFGGSTPAEPLLGGGDGTVQAESGAYTTCAPSQGDAGDEYQTPLPQGDYEVRVVAFPQVDGGWGAVVSDPVAVRLDADGAHTPTGTRGGAATIEIPGPADGEITRFELDRTTAWATAGQTWRGYSSDAPMQVVGACESSDPQDVLPLEVVLPSTGDVLVTAQLTCDGEETTEPLGVLSGGENALDLRLVDVSDGTARAWVSLQPAASDDSAGACSAEGTDLRWDPARSPGAAAGATAEALVNAALACDSAQLVERANQDGTEVMFGETVDQMFALPDTDTQRYRTLVALLAGTTGAVDSDTGDVRWPRVATPEFRDDDAAWQEVVDAGLLTQEDADAQRADDVFGYTGMTIAIGADGTWLYYTPTD
;
A
#
# COMPACT_ATOMS: atom_id res chain seq x y z
N MET A 1 -29.67 38.27 -8.20
CA MET A 1 -29.97 37.45 -7.02
C MET A 1 -30.03 36.01 -7.51
N SER A 2 -28.86 35.36 -7.59
CA SER A 2 -28.70 33.97 -8.03
C SER A 2 -28.86 33.02 -6.85
N HIS A 3 -29.20 31.77 -7.18
CA HIS A 3 -29.55 30.70 -6.24
C HIS A 3 -28.34 30.11 -5.48
N ASP A 4 -27.14 30.66 -5.65
CA ASP A 4 -25.90 30.06 -5.16
C ASP A 4 -25.44 30.60 -3.79
N ASP A 5 -25.98 31.72 -3.33
CA ASP A 5 -25.58 32.32 -2.03
C ASP A 5 -26.26 31.67 -0.81
N LEU A 6 -27.30 30.84 -0.98
CA LEU A 6 -28.07 30.27 0.14
C LEU A 6 -27.51 28.95 0.69
N ASN A 7 -26.63 28.26 -0.03
CA ASN A 7 -26.10 26.96 0.42
C ASN A 7 -24.82 27.06 1.26
N ASN A 8 -24.03 28.13 1.10
CA ASN A 8 -22.77 28.28 1.84
C ASN A 8 -22.97 28.78 3.28
N ASP A 9 -24.05 29.53 3.55
CA ASP A 9 -24.35 30.04 4.88
C ASP A 9 -24.95 28.96 5.81
N PHE A 10 -25.65 27.96 5.27
CA PHE A 10 -26.26 26.92 6.09
C PHE A 10 -25.21 25.95 6.67
N LEU A 11 -24.20 25.59 5.88
CA LEU A 11 -23.11 24.71 6.31
C LEU A 11 -22.16 25.41 7.31
N SER A 12 -21.92 26.70 7.09
CA SER A 12 -21.08 27.52 7.98
C SER A 12 -21.72 27.75 9.37
N GLY A 13 -23.05 27.83 9.43
CA GLY A 13 -23.81 27.94 10.67
C GLY A 13 -23.90 26.64 11.46
N ALA A 14 -24.08 25.51 10.78
CA ALA A 14 -24.15 24.18 11.41
C ALA A 14 -22.83 23.77 12.07
N LEU A 15 -21.68 24.09 11.45
CA LEU A 15 -20.36 23.77 12.00
C LEU A 15 -19.97 24.65 13.21
N ARG A 16 -20.40 25.91 13.24
CA ARG A 16 -20.20 26.78 14.42
C ARG A 16 -21.06 26.34 15.62
N GLY A 17 -22.29 25.87 15.39
CA GLY A 17 -23.16 25.38 16.46
C GLY A 17 -22.66 24.10 17.12
N ALA A 18 -22.00 23.22 16.36
CA ALA A 18 -21.37 22.01 16.90
C ALA A 18 -20.10 22.31 17.70
N ALA A 19 -19.32 23.32 17.29
CA ALA A 19 -18.10 23.72 17.99
C ALA A 19 -18.36 24.40 19.36
N ASP A 20 -19.47 25.13 19.51
CA ASP A 20 -19.82 25.81 20.77
C ASP A 20 -20.52 24.88 21.80
N ALA A 21 -20.90 23.64 21.42
CA ALA A 21 -21.60 22.70 22.28
C ALA A 21 -20.71 21.64 22.94
N MET A 22 -19.42 21.60 22.64
CA MET A 22 -18.48 20.61 23.21
C MET A 22 -17.84 21.16 24.49
N PRO A 23 -18.01 20.51 25.66
CA PRO A 23 -17.24 20.82 26.85
C PRO A 23 -15.77 20.48 26.56
N GLY A 24 -14.85 21.40 26.84
CA GLY A 24 -13.43 21.24 26.54
C GLY A 24 -12.81 20.00 27.18
N GLY A 25 -12.74 18.91 26.40
CA GLY A 25 -11.89 17.74 26.57
C GLY A 25 -10.71 17.82 25.61
N GLU A 26 -9.61 17.17 25.99
CA GLU A 26 -8.29 17.24 25.36
C GLU A 26 -8.31 16.84 23.86
N VAL A 27 -7.41 17.46 23.09
CA VAL A 27 -7.45 17.55 21.61
C VAL A 27 -6.95 16.25 20.93
N ASP A 28 -6.62 15.20 21.69
CA ASP A 28 -6.02 13.98 21.15
C ASP A 28 -7.04 12.96 20.59
N ASP A 29 -8.33 13.07 20.92
CA ASP A 29 -9.37 12.12 20.44
C ASP A 29 -9.98 12.48 19.06
N LEU A 30 -9.69 13.65 18.51
CA LEU A 30 -10.32 14.12 17.26
C LEU A 30 -9.78 13.42 16.01
N ASN A 31 -8.55 12.89 16.03
CA ASN A 31 -7.92 12.25 14.87
C ASN A 31 -8.53 10.88 14.51
N VAL A 32 -9.14 10.17 15.47
CA VAL A 32 -9.74 8.85 15.24
C VAL A 32 -11.09 8.98 14.50
N SER A 33 -11.84 10.05 14.75
CA SER A 33 -13.18 10.24 14.19
C SER A 33 -13.21 10.62 12.69
N PHE A 34 -12.15 11.22 12.16
CA PHE A 34 -12.09 11.63 10.74
C PHE A 34 -11.62 10.52 9.77
N GLY A 35 -10.97 9.46 10.25
CA GLY A 35 -10.56 8.32 9.43
C GLY A 35 -11.76 7.57 8.83
N VAL A 36 -12.76 7.30 9.67
CA VAL A 36 -13.97 6.53 9.31
C VAL A 36 -14.83 7.23 8.25
N VAL A 37 -14.84 8.57 8.21
CA VAL A 37 -15.63 9.34 7.24
C VAL A 37 -14.95 9.40 5.86
N ARG A 38 -13.60 9.35 5.83
CA ARG A 38 -12.81 9.47 4.59
C ARG A 38 -12.92 8.23 3.69
N ASP A 39 -13.04 7.04 4.28
CA ASP A 39 -13.22 5.78 3.54
C ASP A 39 -14.60 5.63 2.90
N ARG A 40 -15.63 6.22 3.52
CA ARG A 40 -17.02 6.16 3.03
C ARG A 40 -17.21 6.85 1.68
N VAL A 41 -16.39 7.84 1.35
CA VAL A 41 -16.47 8.60 0.10
C VAL A 41 -15.77 7.88 -1.06
N ARG A 42 -14.69 7.13 -0.80
CA ARG A 42 -13.98 6.35 -1.83
C ARG A 42 -14.79 5.14 -2.31
N ARG A 43 -15.48 4.41 -1.41
CA ARG A 43 -16.26 3.21 -1.79
C ARG A 43 -17.44 3.49 -2.74
N ARG A 44 -18.07 4.67 -2.69
CA ARG A 44 -19.16 5.01 -3.63
C ARG A 44 -18.73 5.21 -5.08
N ARG A 45 -17.42 5.36 -5.37
CA ARG A 45 -16.92 5.47 -6.75
C ARG A 45 -16.56 4.12 -7.37
N ALA A 46 -16.15 3.11 -6.59
CA ALA A 46 -15.76 1.79 -7.11
C ALA A 46 -16.94 0.95 -7.63
N VAL A 47 -18.13 1.06 -7.02
CA VAL A 47 -19.31 0.23 -7.38
C VAL A 47 -19.93 0.61 -8.73
N LYS A 48 -19.58 1.75 -9.34
CA LYS A 48 -20.17 2.19 -10.62
C LYS A 48 -19.42 1.73 -11.89
N VAL A 49 -18.24 1.13 -11.79
CA VAL A 49 -17.41 0.82 -12.98
C VAL A 49 -17.48 -0.65 -13.41
N GLY A 50 -17.92 -1.58 -12.55
CA GLY A 50 -17.94 -3.04 -12.84
C GLY A 50 -19.03 -3.57 -13.80
N GLY A 51 -19.83 -2.70 -14.44
CA GLY A 51 -21.07 -3.12 -15.13
C GLY A 51 -20.97 -3.47 -16.63
N LEU A 52 -19.81 -3.35 -17.29
CA LEU A 52 -19.77 -3.32 -18.77
C LEU A 52 -18.66 -4.14 -19.47
N ALA A 53 -18.12 -5.20 -18.88
CA ALA A 53 -17.14 -6.06 -19.55
C ALA A 53 -17.58 -7.53 -19.60
N GLY A 54 -18.66 -7.82 -20.32
CA GLY A 54 -19.18 -9.18 -20.50
C GLY A 54 -19.62 -9.45 -21.93
N ALA A 55 -18.67 -9.57 -22.88
CA ALA A 55 -18.80 -10.39 -24.10
C ALA A 55 -17.60 -10.21 -25.04
N SER A 56 -16.65 -11.16 -25.06
CA SER A 56 -16.04 -11.68 -26.31
C SER A 56 -15.09 -12.85 -26.00
N LEU A 57 -15.60 -14.07 -26.15
CA LEU A 57 -14.83 -15.30 -26.17
C LEU A 57 -15.08 -15.98 -27.52
N ALA A 58 -14.02 -16.17 -28.30
CA ALA A 58 -13.74 -17.29 -29.22
C ALA A 58 -12.92 -16.82 -30.42
N VAL A 59 -11.72 -17.36 -30.60
CA VAL A 59 -11.28 -18.12 -31.79
C VAL A 59 -9.97 -18.83 -31.42
N ALA A 60 -10.02 -20.16 -31.45
CA ALA A 60 -8.85 -21.04 -31.43
C ALA A 60 -8.44 -21.34 -32.89
N GLY A 61 -7.13 -21.38 -33.15
CA GLY A 61 -6.58 -21.73 -34.47
C GLY A 61 -5.13 -22.21 -34.38
N VAL A 62 -4.96 -23.52 -34.57
CA VAL A 62 -3.74 -24.35 -34.54
C VAL A 62 -2.77 -24.05 -35.72
N LEU A 63 -1.47 -24.35 -35.52
CA LEU A 63 -0.40 -24.83 -36.46
C LEU A 63 0.92 -24.03 -36.27
N ALA A 64 2.15 -24.55 -36.32
CA ALA A 64 2.71 -25.88 -36.55
C ALA A 64 4.21 -25.89 -36.15
N PHE A 65 4.72 -27.06 -35.78
CA PHE A 65 6.16 -27.36 -35.63
C PHE A 65 6.91 -27.18 -36.96
N GLY A 66 8.07 -26.51 -36.92
CA GLY A 66 8.99 -26.38 -38.03
C GLY A 66 10.44 -26.37 -37.57
N VAL A 67 11.02 -27.56 -37.37
CA VAL A 67 12.46 -27.74 -37.15
C VAL A 67 13.13 -27.76 -38.52
N THR A 68 13.97 -26.77 -38.83
CA THR A 68 14.92 -26.84 -39.94
C THR A 68 16.35 -26.70 -39.42
N GLN A 69 17.12 -27.75 -39.70
CA GLN A 69 18.55 -27.84 -39.43
C GLN A 69 19.31 -26.86 -40.34
N SER A 70 20.22 -26.09 -39.76
CA SER A 70 21.20 -25.30 -40.50
C SER A 70 22.52 -26.07 -40.62
N PRO A 71 23.24 -25.99 -41.77
CA PRO A 71 24.44 -26.76 -42.00
C PRO A 71 25.65 -26.18 -41.26
N VAL A 72 26.44 -27.08 -40.68
CA VAL A 72 27.74 -26.81 -40.08
C VAL A 72 28.75 -26.50 -41.19
N TRP A 73 29.20 -25.24 -41.27
CA TRP A 73 30.36 -24.87 -42.08
C TRP A 73 31.61 -24.91 -41.20
N ASN A 74 32.46 -25.87 -41.50
CA ASN A 74 33.77 -26.07 -40.89
C ASN A 74 34.79 -25.25 -41.69
N THR A 75 35.21 -24.10 -41.16
CA THR A 75 36.37 -23.35 -41.66
C THR A 75 37.39 -23.22 -40.54
N THR A 76 38.36 -24.13 -40.54
CA THR A 76 39.63 -23.98 -39.82
C THR A 76 40.48 -22.94 -40.54
N GLU A 77 40.49 -21.72 -40.03
CA GLU A 77 41.54 -20.73 -40.26
C GLU A 77 42.34 -20.49 -38.96
N PRO A 78 43.64 -20.15 -39.05
CA PRO A 78 44.50 -20.02 -37.88
C PRO A 78 44.24 -18.68 -37.15
N VAL A 79 43.89 -18.77 -35.87
CA VAL A 79 43.68 -17.63 -34.98
C VAL A 79 45.02 -16.91 -34.70
N LEU A 80 45.10 -15.65 -35.09
CA LEU A 80 46.06 -14.68 -34.55
C LEU A 80 45.53 -14.16 -33.20
N PRO A 81 46.39 -13.86 -32.22
CA PRO A 81 45.96 -13.31 -30.94
C PRO A 81 45.39 -11.91 -31.15
N GLY A 82 44.06 -11.79 -31.10
CA GLY A 82 43.33 -10.52 -31.11
C GLY A 82 43.06 -10.03 -29.69
N ASP A 83 43.26 -8.75 -29.47
CA ASP A 83 42.88 -8.02 -28.25
C ASP A 83 41.40 -8.28 -27.90
N PRO A 84 41.05 -8.37 -26.60
CA PRO A 84 39.67 -8.58 -26.18
C PRO A 84 38.82 -7.36 -26.55
N SER A 85 38.18 -7.41 -27.72
CA SER A 85 37.06 -6.54 -28.04
C SER A 85 35.85 -7.02 -27.24
N THR A 86 35.61 -6.39 -26.10
CA THR A 86 34.33 -6.43 -25.38
C THR A 86 33.28 -5.72 -26.23
N SER A 87 32.80 -6.41 -27.26
CA SER A 87 31.52 -6.10 -27.89
C SER A 87 30.42 -6.51 -26.91
N ALA A 88 30.19 -5.69 -25.89
CA ALA A 88 28.95 -5.78 -25.13
C ALA A 88 27.81 -5.64 -26.14
N SER A 89 26.97 -6.67 -26.26
CA SER A 89 25.73 -6.58 -27.02
C SER A 89 24.96 -5.38 -26.50
N ALA A 90 24.86 -4.31 -27.28
CA ALA A 90 24.01 -3.19 -26.94
C ALA A 90 22.58 -3.74 -26.91
N ASP A 91 21.96 -3.73 -25.73
CA ASP A 91 20.55 -4.08 -25.61
C ASP A 91 19.74 -3.23 -26.61
N PRO A 92 18.77 -3.82 -27.30
CA PRO A 92 17.94 -3.09 -28.24
C PRO A 92 17.31 -1.90 -27.51
N ALA A 93 17.53 -0.69 -28.03
CA ALA A 93 16.92 0.50 -27.47
C ALA A 93 15.39 0.33 -27.43
N PRO A 94 14.73 0.69 -26.32
CA PRO A 94 13.27 0.59 -26.22
C PRO A 94 12.61 1.36 -27.37
N THR A 95 11.76 0.69 -28.14
CA THR A 95 11.07 1.27 -29.30
C THR A 95 9.67 1.73 -28.91
N GLY A 96 9.56 2.91 -28.29
CA GLY A 96 8.30 3.62 -28.04
C GLY A 96 8.14 4.87 -28.91
N PRO A 97 6.93 5.44 -29.05
CA PRO A 97 6.79 6.81 -29.53
C PRO A 97 7.48 7.78 -28.55
N PRO A 98 8.02 8.93 -29.03
CA PRO A 98 8.65 9.89 -28.13
C PRO A 98 7.62 10.47 -27.16
N ALA A 99 8.03 10.74 -25.92
CA ALA A 99 7.20 11.36 -24.88
C ALA A 99 6.64 12.72 -25.32
N THR A 100 7.35 13.44 -26.18
CA THR A 100 6.87 14.70 -26.78
C THR A 100 5.57 14.52 -27.59
N SER A 101 5.21 13.29 -27.98
CA SER A 101 3.94 13.01 -28.66
C SER A 101 2.72 12.89 -27.75
N VAL A 102 2.92 12.76 -26.43
CA VAL A 102 1.82 12.61 -25.45
C VAL A 102 1.62 13.84 -24.56
N ILE A 103 2.55 14.79 -24.57
CA ILE A 103 2.45 16.01 -23.77
C ILE A 103 1.65 17.12 -24.46
N THR A 104 1.22 18.10 -23.66
CA THR A 104 0.67 19.38 -24.12
C THR A 104 1.77 20.45 -24.01
N ASP A 105 2.34 20.84 -25.14
CA ASP A 105 3.39 21.88 -25.22
C ASP A 105 2.90 23.23 -24.66
N GLY A 106 3.72 23.87 -23.83
CA GLY A 106 3.40 25.12 -23.12
C GLY A 106 2.43 24.97 -21.94
N TYR A 107 2.04 23.74 -21.57
CA TYR A 107 1.20 23.52 -20.39
C TYR A 107 2.01 23.66 -19.10
N ALA A 108 1.49 24.38 -18.11
CA ALA A 108 2.04 24.44 -16.77
C ALA A 108 0.96 23.98 -15.78
N PRO A 109 1.20 22.93 -14.96
CA PRO A 109 0.31 22.56 -13.86
C PRO A 109 0.01 23.77 -12.97
N GLN A 110 -1.22 23.87 -12.45
CA GLN A 110 -1.64 25.07 -11.73
C GLN A 110 -0.72 25.37 -10.53
N TRP A 111 -0.30 24.33 -9.81
CA TRP A 111 0.59 24.45 -8.66
C TRP A 111 1.99 25.02 -9.00
N ILE A 112 2.44 24.92 -10.25
CA ILE A 112 3.66 25.56 -10.76
C ILE A 112 3.37 26.95 -11.32
N ALA A 113 2.30 27.07 -12.10
CA ALA A 113 1.94 28.31 -12.78
C ALA A 113 1.75 29.46 -11.77
N ASP A 114 1.15 29.16 -10.62
CA ASP A 114 0.92 30.12 -9.53
C ASP A 114 2.22 30.60 -8.86
N LEU A 115 3.34 29.87 -9.00
CA LEU A 115 4.65 30.26 -8.46
C LEU A 115 5.35 31.29 -9.36
N GLY A 116 4.98 31.38 -10.64
CA GLY A 116 5.61 32.29 -11.60
C GLY A 116 7.06 31.94 -11.95
N LEU A 117 7.45 30.67 -11.81
CA LEU A 117 8.83 30.20 -12.07
C LEU A 117 9.15 30.00 -13.56
N GLY A 118 8.15 30.09 -14.45
CA GLY A 118 8.34 29.88 -15.89
C GLY A 118 8.62 28.42 -16.29
N LEU A 119 8.29 27.46 -15.43
CA LEU A 119 8.39 26.03 -15.74
C LEU A 119 7.15 25.59 -16.51
N GLU A 120 7.35 25.04 -17.70
CA GLU A 120 6.28 24.57 -18.59
C GLU A 120 6.69 23.30 -19.34
N CYS A 121 5.71 22.48 -19.70
CA CYS A 121 5.89 21.28 -20.48
C CYS A 121 6.32 21.62 -21.91
N GLY A 122 7.26 20.85 -22.46
CA GLY A 122 7.84 21.09 -23.79
C GLY A 122 8.94 22.15 -23.82
N MET A 123 9.18 22.87 -22.71
CA MET A 123 10.28 23.83 -22.65
C MET A 123 11.64 23.15 -22.88
N PRO A 124 12.60 23.86 -23.52
CA PRO A 124 13.96 23.35 -23.66
C PRO A 124 14.64 23.14 -22.30
N VAL A 125 15.38 22.05 -22.13
CA VAL A 125 16.09 21.77 -20.88
C VAL A 125 17.17 22.80 -20.56
N GLU A 126 17.68 23.53 -21.55
CA GLU A 126 18.60 24.65 -21.33
C GLU A 126 17.97 25.84 -20.62
N ASP A 127 16.63 25.97 -20.66
CA ASP A 127 15.88 27.00 -19.95
C ASP A 127 15.53 26.57 -18.51
N LEU A 128 15.64 25.26 -18.21
CA LEU A 128 15.49 24.71 -16.86
C LEU A 128 16.74 25.00 -16.02
N THR A 129 16.74 26.18 -15.39
CA THR A 129 17.91 26.73 -14.68
C THR A 129 17.61 27.04 -13.22
N THR A 130 18.64 27.00 -12.37
CA THR A 130 18.55 27.43 -10.97
C THR A 130 18.30 28.94 -10.89
N THR A 131 17.21 29.33 -10.23
CA THR A 131 16.84 30.74 -9.96
C THR A 131 17.02 31.13 -8.50
N ALA A 132 17.27 30.16 -7.61
CA ALA A 132 17.59 30.38 -6.21
C ALA A 132 19.11 30.52 -6.01
N ASP A 133 19.61 31.75 -6.05
CA ASP A 133 21.03 32.05 -5.85
C ASP A 133 21.55 31.51 -4.50
N GLY A 134 22.70 30.83 -4.53
CA GLY A 134 23.35 30.27 -3.34
C GLY A 134 22.86 28.88 -2.93
N TRP A 135 21.91 28.32 -3.67
CA TRP A 135 21.45 26.94 -3.48
C TRP A 135 22.02 26.00 -4.55
N THR A 136 22.18 24.73 -4.18
CA THR A 136 22.60 23.65 -5.08
C THR A 136 21.76 22.41 -4.80
N ALA A 137 21.53 21.61 -5.84
CA ALA A 137 20.87 20.32 -5.73
C ALA A 137 21.70 19.26 -6.47
N ALA A 138 21.74 18.06 -5.91
CA ALA A 138 22.36 16.90 -6.52
C ALA A 138 21.41 15.70 -6.39
N ALA A 139 21.23 14.98 -7.49
CA ALA A 139 20.63 13.66 -7.48
C ALA A 139 21.57 12.66 -6.79
N GLY A 140 21.02 11.77 -5.98
CA GLY A 140 21.76 10.74 -5.26
C GLY A 140 21.15 9.35 -5.44
N GLY A 141 22.00 8.34 -5.46
CA GLY A 141 21.59 6.93 -5.47
C GLY A 141 20.93 6.47 -6.78
N ASP A 142 20.16 5.40 -6.68
CA ASP A 142 19.36 4.86 -7.78
C ASP A 142 17.95 5.42 -7.73
N LEU A 143 17.33 5.57 -8.90
CA LEU A 143 15.90 5.79 -8.98
C LEU A 143 15.17 4.48 -8.64
N TYR A 144 14.13 4.57 -7.82
CA TYR A 144 13.32 3.41 -7.44
C TYR A 144 11.83 3.65 -7.65
N GLY A 145 11.12 2.58 -8.01
CA GLY A 145 9.67 2.56 -8.05
C GLY A 145 9.08 2.30 -6.66
N ARG A 146 7.92 2.87 -6.35
CA ARG A 146 7.10 2.46 -5.22
C ARG A 146 5.68 2.16 -5.70
N THR A 147 5.28 0.91 -5.53
CA THR A 147 4.05 0.33 -6.06
C THR A 147 3.14 -0.12 -4.92
N SER A 148 1.85 0.21 -5.01
CA SER A 148 0.80 -0.34 -4.14
C SER A 148 0.03 -1.42 -4.88
N ASP A 149 0.02 -2.63 -4.34
CA ASP A 149 -0.65 -3.83 -4.87
C ASP A 149 -1.68 -4.36 -3.85
N GLN A 150 -2.72 -3.58 -3.60
CA GLN A 150 -3.78 -3.89 -2.63
C GLN A 150 -5.08 -4.32 -3.31
N GLY A 151 -4.98 -5.10 -4.38
CA GLY A 151 -6.15 -5.56 -5.15
C GLY A 151 -6.67 -4.53 -6.18
N GLY A 152 -5.82 -3.62 -6.63
CA GLY A 152 -6.08 -2.70 -7.76
C GLY A 152 -4.93 -2.71 -8.76
N ASP A 153 -5.06 -1.95 -9.85
CA ASP A 153 -3.95 -1.78 -10.80
C ASP A 153 -2.76 -1.12 -10.08
N ALA A 154 -1.59 -1.75 -10.18
CA ALA A 154 -0.35 -1.22 -9.66
C ALA A 154 -0.03 0.15 -10.30
N VAL A 155 0.07 1.20 -9.48
CA VAL A 155 0.44 2.54 -9.92
C VAL A 155 1.82 2.90 -9.35
N PRO A 156 2.91 2.77 -10.12
CA PRO A 156 4.26 3.00 -9.62
C PRO A 156 4.56 4.51 -9.54
N SER A 157 4.71 5.02 -8.32
CA SER A 157 5.40 6.30 -8.10
C SER A 157 6.91 6.10 -8.23
N ARG A 158 7.66 7.17 -8.54
CA ARG A 158 9.11 7.10 -8.79
C ARG A 158 9.82 8.08 -7.88
N HIS A 159 10.92 7.62 -7.31
CA HIS A 159 11.61 8.31 -6.24
C HIS A 159 13.13 8.26 -6.43
N MET A 160 13.83 9.23 -5.88
CA MET A 160 15.29 9.28 -5.87
C MET A 160 15.76 10.06 -4.64
N ALA A 161 16.92 9.70 -4.09
CA ALA A 161 17.55 10.52 -3.06
C ALA A 161 18.07 11.83 -3.66
N ALA A 162 18.03 12.90 -2.88
CA ALA A 162 18.54 14.21 -3.26
C ALA A 162 19.28 14.88 -2.11
N THR A 163 20.40 15.51 -2.43
CA THR A 163 21.06 16.46 -1.53
C THR A 163 20.73 17.86 -1.99
N VAL A 164 20.24 18.70 -1.09
CA VAL A 164 19.95 20.12 -1.37
C VAL A 164 20.68 20.97 -0.35
N GLU A 165 21.60 21.81 -0.82
CA GLU A 165 22.36 22.72 0.03
C GLU A 165 21.88 24.17 -0.16
N GLY A 166 21.94 24.96 0.91
CA GLY A 166 21.48 26.36 0.92
C GLY A 166 20.52 26.69 2.06
N GLY A 167 19.93 25.67 2.70
CA GLY A 167 19.03 25.82 3.84
C GLY A 167 18.08 24.63 4.00
N ALA A 168 17.08 24.78 4.87
CA ALA A 168 15.98 23.82 4.99
C ALA A 168 14.94 24.05 3.89
N LEU A 169 14.36 22.97 3.38
CA LEU A 169 13.25 23.02 2.43
C LEU A 169 11.92 22.99 3.17
N ASP A 170 10.95 23.78 2.67
CA ASP A 170 9.57 23.75 3.17
C ASP A 170 8.73 22.64 2.51
N VAL A 171 9.12 22.20 1.30
CA VAL A 171 8.44 21.18 0.49
C VAL A 171 9.47 20.19 -0.09
N PRO A 172 9.10 18.92 -0.32
CA PRO A 172 9.99 17.96 -0.95
C PRO A 172 10.38 18.39 -2.38
N PRO A 173 11.58 18.02 -2.86
CA PRO A 173 11.92 18.16 -4.26
C PRO A 173 11.05 17.27 -5.17
N VAL A 174 10.98 17.61 -6.45
CA VAL A 174 10.32 16.80 -7.48
C VAL A 174 11.32 16.25 -8.48
N LEU A 175 10.95 15.17 -9.16
CA LEU A 175 11.67 14.65 -10.32
C LEU A 175 11.08 15.24 -11.61
N VAL A 176 11.88 16.02 -12.33
CA VAL A 176 11.53 16.57 -13.64
C VAL A 176 12.15 15.70 -14.72
N TRP A 177 11.32 15.22 -15.64
CA TRP A 177 11.74 14.32 -16.72
C TRP A 177 11.86 15.10 -18.02
N SER A 178 12.86 14.72 -18.82
CA SER A 178 13.09 15.28 -20.14
C SER A 178 13.50 14.22 -21.14
N GLN A 179 13.15 14.42 -22.40
CA GLN A 179 13.53 13.57 -23.52
C GLN A 179 13.83 14.45 -24.73
N ASP A 180 14.90 14.12 -25.46
CA ASP A 180 15.33 14.88 -26.65
C ASP A 180 15.51 16.39 -26.39
N GLY A 181 15.96 16.76 -25.20
CA GLY A 181 16.20 18.15 -24.79
C GLY A 181 14.93 18.94 -24.44
N GLN A 182 13.77 18.29 -24.29
CA GLN A 182 12.53 18.93 -23.86
C GLN A 182 12.00 18.35 -22.55
N VAL A 183 11.42 19.19 -21.70
CA VAL A 183 10.74 18.76 -20.46
C VAL A 183 9.42 18.05 -20.82
N VAL A 184 9.22 16.84 -20.29
CA VAL A 184 8.06 15.99 -20.59
C VAL A 184 7.27 15.56 -19.35
N ASP A 185 7.77 15.88 -18.15
CA ASP A 185 7.06 15.73 -16.87
C ASP A 185 7.64 16.72 -15.87
N LEU A 186 6.78 17.42 -15.12
CA LEU A 186 7.17 18.38 -14.09
C LEU A 186 7.05 17.83 -12.66
N GLY A 187 6.65 16.57 -12.50
CA GLY A 187 6.52 15.91 -11.20
C GLY A 187 5.21 16.26 -10.46
N SER A 188 5.05 15.71 -9.26
CA SER A 188 3.83 15.83 -8.44
C SER A 188 3.70 17.20 -7.75
N ASN A 189 2.48 17.58 -7.37
CA ASN A 189 2.26 18.79 -6.55
C ASN A 189 2.76 18.59 -5.11
N VAL A 190 3.86 19.25 -4.77
CA VAL A 190 4.51 19.17 -3.44
C VAL A 190 4.07 20.27 -2.45
N PHE A 191 3.26 21.23 -2.88
CA PHE A 191 2.80 22.34 -2.02
C PHE A 191 1.52 22.00 -1.23
N GLY A 192 0.94 20.83 -1.47
CA GLY A 192 -0.30 20.36 -0.84
C GLY A 192 -0.18 19.89 0.62
N GLY A 193 0.95 20.16 1.29
CA GLY A 193 1.17 19.79 2.69
C GLY A 193 2.06 18.57 2.92
N SER A 194 2.88 18.18 1.93
CA SER A 194 3.93 17.18 2.15
C SER A 194 5.16 17.85 2.77
N THR A 195 5.71 17.23 3.81
CA THR A 195 7.02 17.59 4.35
C THR A 195 8.09 16.79 3.61
N PRO A 196 9.32 17.33 3.43
CA PRO A 196 10.44 16.53 2.97
C PRO A 196 10.60 15.27 3.82
N ALA A 197 10.59 14.11 3.17
CA ALA A 197 10.83 12.82 3.79
C ALA A 197 12.25 12.34 3.46
N GLU A 198 12.80 11.48 4.29
CA GLU A 198 14.04 10.77 3.98
C GLU A 198 13.77 9.72 2.88
N PRO A 199 14.71 9.50 1.94
CA PRO A 199 14.56 8.52 0.87
C PRO A 199 14.53 7.08 1.38
N LEU A 200 13.80 6.20 0.68
CA LEU A 200 13.75 4.77 0.99
C LEU A 200 14.97 4.00 0.46
N LEU A 201 15.74 4.60 -0.45
CA LEU A 201 16.93 3.97 -1.04
C LEU A 201 18.13 4.90 -1.04
N GLY A 202 19.01 4.69 -0.06
CA GLY A 202 20.31 5.32 0.04
C GLY A 202 20.27 6.86 0.03
N GLY A 203 21.45 7.46 0.05
CA GLY A 203 21.63 8.91 0.02
C GLY A 203 22.51 9.42 1.16
N GLY A 204 22.50 8.71 2.30
CA GLY A 204 23.22 9.09 3.50
C GLY A 204 22.58 10.27 4.23
N ASP A 205 23.19 10.63 5.35
CA ASP A 205 22.68 11.66 6.25
C ASP A 205 22.40 13.00 5.53
N GLY A 206 21.21 13.55 5.76
CA GLY A 206 20.82 14.86 5.22
C GLY A 206 20.30 14.83 3.79
N THR A 207 20.06 13.64 3.22
CA THR A 207 19.31 13.53 1.96
C THR A 207 17.80 13.56 2.17
N VAL A 208 17.11 14.05 1.14
CA VAL A 208 15.64 14.12 1.07
C VAL A 208 15.15 13.37 -0.16
N GLN A 209 13.95 12.83 -0.09
CA GLN A 209 13.31 12.14 -1.20
C GLN A 209 12.79 13.16 -2.22
N ALA A 210 13.20 13.00 -3.48
CA ALA A 210 12.58 13.62 -4.62
C ALA A 210 11.59 12.65 -5.28
N GLU A 211 10.40 13.13 -5.66
CA GLU A 211 9.34 12.25 -6.17
C GLU A 211 8.71 12.70 -7.51
N SER A 212 8.18 11.73 -8.25
CA SER A 212 7.25 11.94 -9.36
C SER A 212 6.18 10.84 -9.37
N GLY A 213 5.00 11.17 -9.91
CA GLY A 213 3.90 10.22 -10.05
C GLY A 213 4.11 9.20 -11.17
N ALA A 214 3.16 8.25 -11.28
CA ALA A 214 3.14 7.29 -12.38
C ALA A 214 2.78 7.93 -13.74
N TYR A 215 1.99 9.00 -13.68
CA TYR A 215 1.44 9.71 -14.83
C TYR A 215 2.12 11.07 -14.97
N THR A 216 2.39 11.47 -16.21
CA THR A 216 3.03 12.76 -16.46
C THR A 216 2.07 13.91 -16.18
N THR A 217 2.55 14.95 -15.49
CA THR A 217 1.76 16.16 -15.30
C THR A 217 1.65 17.00 -16.58
N CYS A 218 2.39 16.65 -17.63
CA CYS A 218 2.34 17.31 -18.93
C CYS A 218 1.23 16.83 -19.87
N ALA A 219 0.37 15.92 -19.42
CA ALA A 219 -0.75 15.40 -20.20
C ALA A 219 -2.05 15.35 -19.36
N PRO A 220 -2.69 16.51 -19.10
CA PRO A 220 -3.91 16.58 -18.28
C PRO A 220 -5.05 15.76 -18.91
N SER A 221 -5.72 14.94 -18.09
CA SER A 221 -6.78 14.02 -18.55
C SER A 221 -8.19 14.61 -18.48
N GLN A 222 -8.41 15.57 -17.59
CA GLN A 222 -9.58 16.42 -17.56
C GLN A 222 -9.18 17.81 -18.07
N GLY A 223 -10.08 18.52 -18.77
CA GLY A 223 -9.80 19.88 -19.25
C GLY A 223 -9.34 20.83 -18.12
N ASP A 224 -8.90 22.04 -18.46
CA ASP A 224 -8.15 23.05 -17.68
C ASP A 224 -8.47 23.27 -16.17
N ALA A 225 -9.51 22.65 -15.60
CA ALA A 225 -9.96 22.80 -14.22
C ALA A 225 -9.53 21.67 -13.25
N GLY A 226 -8.80 20.63 -13.68
CA GLY A 226 -8.37 19.55 -12.79
C GLY A 226 -6.97 19.01 -13.06
N ASP A 227 -6.13 18.96 -12.02
CA ASP A 227 -4.80 18.31 -12.00
C ASP A 227 -4.94 16.77 -11.90
N GLU A 228 -5.84 16.18 -12.70
CA GLU A 228 -5.95 14.73 -12.84
C GLU A 228 -5.15 14.27 -14.05
N TYR A 229 -4.16 13.42 -13.82
CA TYR A 229 -3.27 12.87 -14.84
C TYR A 229 -3.45 11.36 -14.93
N GLN A 230 -3.57 10.84 -16.16
CA GLN A 230 -3.80 9.41 -16.42
C GLN A 230 -2.90 8.86 -17.54
N THR A 231 -2.09 9.73 -18.15
CA THR A 231 -1.21 9.36 -19.27
C THR A 231 0.17 9.02 -18.72
N PRO A 232 0.62 7.75 -18.81
CA PRO A 232 1.99 7.41 -18.44
C PRO A 232 2.98 7.95 -19.49
N LEU A 233 4.24 8.15 -19.08
CA LEU A 233 5.32 8.35 -20.04
C LEU A 233 5.54 7.07 -20.87
N PRO A 234 5.77 7.16 -22.18
CA PRO A 234 6.08 6.00 -23.00
C PRO A 234 7.45 5.39 -22.63
N GLN A 235 7.71 4.14 -23.02
CA GLN A 235 9.03 3.55 -22.85
C GLN A 235 10.08 4.32 -23.67
N GLY A 236 11.28 4.49 -23.12
CA GLY A 236 12.34 5.28 -23.74
C GLY A 236 13.51 5.58 -22.81
N ASP A 237 14.51 6.24 -23.36
CA ASP A 237 15.60 6.83 -22.60
C ASP A 237 15.25 8.31 -22.29
N TYR A 238 15.56 8.75 -21.07
CA TYR A 238 15.21 10.03 -20.48
C TYR A 238 16.41 10.63 -19.74
N GLU A 239 16.36 11.93 -19.49
CA GLU A 239 17.14 12.61 -18.46
C GLU A 239 16.21 13.07 -17.34
N VAL A 240 16.54 12.72 -16.10
CA VAL A 240 15.81 13.11 -14.90
C VAL A 240 16.66 14.09 -14.10
N ARG A 241 16.04 15.17 -13.63
CA ARG A 241 16.67 16.16 -12.74
C ARG A 241 15.87 16.27 -11.46
N VAL A 242 16.56 16.46 -10.35
CA VAL A 242 15.93 16.88 -9.10
C VAL A 242 15.70 18.38 -9.20
N VAL A 243 14.47 18.82 -8.93
CA VAL A 243 14.11 20.23 -8.82
C VAL A 243 13.55 20.51 -7.43
N ALA A 244 14.23 21.36 -6.67
CA ALA A 244 13.80 21.80 -5.34
C ALA A 244 13.29 23.24 -5.37
N PHE A 245 12.39 23.57 -4.46
CA PHE A 245 11.74 24.88 -4.40
C PHE A 245 11.99 25.57 -3.04
N PRO A 246 13.14 26.21 -2.81
CA PRO A 246 13.37 26.98 -1.58
C PRO A 246 12.67 28.35 -1.62
N GLN A 247 12.38 28.91 -0.44
CA GLN A 247 12.00 30.31 -0.32
C GLN A 247 13.24 31.22 -0.35
N VAL A 248 13.27 32.17 -1.30
CA VAL A 248 14.32 33.17 -1.47
C VAL A 248 13.70 34.55 -1.58
N ASP A 249 14.15 35.49 -0.75
CA ASP A 249 13.67 36.90 -0.74
C ASP A 249 12.14 37.08 -0.68
N GLY A 250 11.43 36.13 -0.06
CA GLY A 250 9.97 36.17 0.09
C GLY A 250 9.17 35.66 -1.11
N GLY A 251 9.85 35.04 -2.09
CA GLY A 251 9.24 34.26 -3.17
C GLY A 251 9.81 32.85 -3.23
N TRP A 252 9.24 32.01 -4.10
CA TRP A 252 9.81 30.70 -4.41
C TRP A 252 10.89 30.86 -5.49
N GLY A 253 12.00 30.13 -5.32
CA GLY A 253 12.97 29.90 -6.38
C GLY A 253 12.97 28.43 -6.82
N ALA A 254 13.73 28.12 -7.86
CA ALA A 254 13.99 26.75 -8.32
C ALA A 254 15.49 26.45 -8.20
N VAL A 255 15.82 25.24 -7.79
CA VAL A 255 17.18 24.69 -7.77
C VAL A 255 17.17 23.41 -8.58
N VAL A 256 17.99 23.35 -9.62
CA VAL A 256 18.00 22.25 -10.59
C VAL A 256 19.33 21.49 -10.48
N SER A 257 19.25 20.17 -10.36
CA SER A 257 20.44 19.31 -10.37
C SER A 257 20.99 19.06 -11.79
N ASP A 258 22.20 18.50 -11.85
CA ASP A 258 22.68 17.86 -13.08
C ASP A 258 21.74 16.69 -13.50
N PRO A 259 21.64 16.37 -14.81
CA PRO A 259 20.81 15.28 -15.28
C PRO A 259 21.36 13.91 -14.92
N VAL A 260 20.44 13.00 -14.57
CA VAL A 260 20.67 11.57 -14.46
C VAL A 260 20.01 10.89 -15.65
N ALA A 261 20.77 10.14 -16.44
CA ALA A 261 20.19 9.31 -17.49
C ALA A 261 19.29 8.24 -16.86
N VAL A 262 18.10 8.03 -17.41
CA VAL A 262 17.13 7.04 -16.91
C VAL A 262 16.53 6.31 -18.10
N ARG A 263 16.41 4.99 -18.00
CA ARG A 263 15.64 4.19 -18.95
C ARG A 263 14.29 3.86 -18.34
N LEU A 264 13.21 3.97 -19.11
CA LEU A 264 11.87 3.54 -18.70
C LEU A 264 11.41 2.45 -19.67
N ASP A 265 11.06 1.27 -19.14
CA ASP A 265 10.53 0.15 -19.92
C ASP A 265 9.34 -0.53 -19.21
N ALA A 266 9.07 -1.79 -19.51
CA ALA A 266 7.94 -2.54 -18.94
C ALA A 266 8.16 -2.91 -17.46
N ASP A 267 9.41 -3.04 -17.03
CA ASP A 267 9.78 -3.45 -15.67
C ASP A 267 9.90 -2.23 -14.74
N GLY A 268 9.92 -1.03 -15.31
CA GLY A 268 9.92 0.23 -14.57
C GLY A 268 11.02 1.16 -15.04
N ALA A 269 11.49 1.98 -14.12
CA ALA A 269 12.51 2.98 -14.38
C ALA A 269 13.86 2.54 -13.81
N HIS A 270 14.91 2.76 -14.59
CA HIS A 270 16.24 2.21 -14.37
C HIS A 270 17.29 3.32 -14.41
N THR A 271 18.30 3.22 -13.57
CA THR A 271 19.45 4.14 -13.59
C THR A 271 20.71 3.43 -14.08
N PRO A 272 21.66 4.09 -14.74
CA PRO A 272 22.91 3.48 -15.12
C PRO A 272 23.65 2.98 -13.88
N THR A 273 24.02 1.70 -13.89
CA THR A 273 24.79 1.12 -12.80
C THR A 273 26.17 1.79 -12.67
N GLY A 274 26.78 2.13 -13.82
CA GLY A 274 28.09 2.80 -13.86
C GLY A 274 29.19 1.87 -13.34
N THR A 275 29.90 2.31 -12.28
CA THR A 275 30.93 1.50 -11.60
C THR A 275 30.40 0.71 -10.42
N ARG A 276 29.09 0.81 -10.12
CA ARG A 276 28.44 0.13 -9.01
C ARG A 276 28.11 -1.32 -9.39
N GLY A 277 27.66 -2.11 -8.42
CA GLY A 277 27.20 -3.47 -8.65
C GLY A 277 28.32 -4.50 -8.86
N GLY A 278 27.94 -5.62 -9.44
CA GLY A 278 28.80 -6.80 -9.61
C GLY A 278 28.02 -8.00 -10.12
N ALA A 279 28.68 -9.16 -10.17
CA ALA A 279 27.95 -10.41 -10.38
C ALA A 279 27.17 -10.75 -9.11
N ALA A 280 25.95 -11.26 -9.26
CA ALA A 280 25.19 -11.86 -8.17
C ALA A 280 24.71 -13.25 -8.56
N THR A 281 24.67 -14.13 -7.57
CA THR A 281 24.16 -15.50 -7.63
C THR A 281 22.83 -15.66 -6.90
N ILE A 282 22.47 -14.75 -5.99
CA ILE A 282 21.17 -14.79 -5.32
C ILE A 282 20.02 -14.62 -6.32
N GLU A 283 18.99 -15.46 -6.17
CA GLU A 283 17.70 -15.32 -6.86
C GLU A 283 16.73 -14.57 -5.94
N ILE A 284 15.87 -13.74 -6.54
CA ILE A 284 14.80 -13.05 -5.81
C ILE A 284 13.61 -14.02 -5.77
N PRO A 285 13.20 -14.53 -4.59
CA PRO A 285 12.07 -15.46 -4.51
C PRO A 285 10.76 -14.76 -4.89
N GLY A 286 9.68 -15.52 -5.13
CA GLY A 286 8.34 -14.91 -5.23
C GLY A 286 7.90 -14.23 -3.91
N PRO A 287 6.81 -13.44 -3.92
CA PRO A 287 6.27 -12.86 -2.70
C PRO A 287 5.82 -13.97 -1.73
N ALA A 288 6.06 -13.76 -0.44
CA ALA A 288 5.61 -14.68 0.61
C ALA A 288 4.12 -14.48 0.94
N ASP A 289 3.47 -15.52 1.46
CA ASP A 289 2.11 -15.40 1.97
C ASP A 289 2.07 -14.43 3.16
N GLY A 290 1.14 -13.47 3.11
CA GLY A 290 1.01 -12.44 4.13
C GLY A 290 2.09 -11.35 4.11
N GLU A 291 2.95 -11.31 3.08
CA GLU A 291 3.95 -10.25 2.92
C GLU A 291 3.30 -8.86 2.94
N ILE A 292 3.87 -7.96 3.75
CA ILE A 292 3.37 -6.59 3.93
C ILE A 292 4.02 -5.66 2.91
N THR A 293 5.35 -5.68 2.85
CA THR A 293 6.10 -4.89 1.87
C THR A 293 7.42 -5.57 1.52
N ARG A 294 7.90 -5.29 0.32
CA ARG A 294 9.16 -5.82 -0.18
C ARG A 294 9.94 -4.79 -0.96
N PHE A 295 11.24 -4.71 -0.71
CA PHE A 295 12.19 -3.93 -1.48
C PHE A 295 13.09 -4.85 -2.30
N GLU A 296 13.30 -4.55 -3.57
CA GLU A 296 14.18 -5.27 -4.50
C GLU A 296 15.15 -4.28 -5.15
N LEU A 297 16.42 -4.68 -5.25
CA LEU A 297 17.51 -3.93 -5.91
C LEU A 297 18.33 -4.90 -6.77
N ASP A 298 18.50 -4.58 -8.05
CA ASP A 298 19.36 -5.34 -8.96
C ASP A 298 20.27 -4.40 -9.76
N ARG A 299 21.58 -4.51 -9.51
CA ARG A 299 22.67 -3.80 -10.19
C ARG A 299 23.57 -4.75 -10.97
N THR A 300 23.08 -5.95 -11.31
CA THR A 300 23.87 -6.97 -12.06
C THR A 300 23.98 -6.65 -13.55
N THR A 301 23.15 -5.75 -14.06
CA THR A 301 23.17 -5.31 -15.46
C THR A 301 23.75 -3.90 -15.60
N ALA A 302 23.81 -3.38 -16.83
CA ALA A 302 24.20 -1.99 -17.08
C ALA A 302 23.19 -0.97 -16.54
N TRP A 303 21.96 -1.41 -16.26
CA TRP A 303 20.84 -0.62 -15.77
C TRP A 303 20.35 -1.22 -14.45
N ALA A 304 20.44 -0.43 -13.39
CA ALA A 304 19.98 -0.79 -12.07
C ALA A 304 18.46 -0.67 -11.99
N THR A 305 17.80 -1.73 -11.51
CA THR A 305 16.40 -1.68 -11.08
C THR A 305 16.34 -1.57 -9.57
N ALA A 306 15.41 -0.77 -9.08
CA ALA A 306 15.06 -0.75 -7.67
C ALA A 306 13.56 -0.51 -7.51
N GLY A 307 12.94 -1.19 -6.55
CA GLY A 307 11.51 -1.03 -6.33
C GLY A 307 11.05 -1.52 -4.97
N GLN A 308 10.10 -0.80 -4.38
CA GLN A 308 9.34 -1.27 -3.24
C GLN A 308 7.90 -1.58 -3.67
N THR A 309 7.40 -2.76 -3.30
CA THR A 309 6.00 -3.13 -3.47
C THR A 309 5.32 -3.26 -2.11
N TRP A 310 4.12 -2.70 -1.99
CA TRP A 310 3.30 -2.74 -0.80
C TRP A 310 2.07 -3.62 -1.05
N ARG A 311 1.81 -4.61 -0.19
CA ARG A 311 0.81 -5.67 -0.40
C ARG A 311 -0.20 -5.80 0.74
N GLY A 312 0.14 -5.32 1.94
CA GLY A 312 -0.75 -5.42 3.11
C GLY A 312 -0.46 -4.35 4.15
N TYR A 313 -1.33 -4.21 5.13
CA TYR A 313 -1.14 -3.28 6.24
C TYR A 313 -0.43 -3.97 7.41
N SER A 314 0.19 -3.21 8.31
CA SER A 314 0.68 -3.81 9.55
C SER A 314 -0.45 -4.52 10.29
N SER A 315 -0.07 -5.61 10.96
CA SER A 315 -0.97 -6.44 11.76
C SER A 315 -0.41 -6.55 13.17
N ASP A 316 -1.24 -6.97 14.11
CA ASP A 316 -0.81 -7.28 15.48
C ASP A 316 0.05 -8.56 15.54
N ALA A 317 0.24 -9.26 14.42
CA ALA A 317 1.11 -10.43 14.37
C ALA A 317 2.58 -10.03 14.59
N PRO A 318 3.37 -10.87 15.28
CA PRO A 318 4.80 -10.73 15.29
C PRO A 318 5.33 -10.71 13.85
N MET A 319 6.19 -9.75 13.54
CA MET A 319 6.78 -9.55 12.23
C MET A 319 8.23 -10.05 12.21
N GLN A 320 8.72 -10.32 11.01
CA GLN A 320 10.13 -10.58 10.74
C GLN A 320 10.54 -9.91 9.44
N VAL A 321 11.82 -9.56 9.34
CA VAL A 321 12.45 -9.22 8.06
C VAL A 321 13.16 -10.45 7.54
N VAL A 322 12.91 -10.79 6.28
CA VAL A 322 13.62 -11.82 5.53
C VAL A 322 14.29 -11.17 4.33
N GLY A 323 15.56 -11.46 4.09
CA GLY A 323 16.24 -10.90 2.92
C GLY A 323 17.59 -11.52 2.65
N ALA A 324 18.12 -11.21 1.47
CA ALA A 324 19.48 -11.55 1.08
C ALA A 324 20.11 -10.34 0.37
N CYS A 325 21.41 -10.15 0.58
CA CYS A 325 22.21 -9.15 -0.10
C CYS A 325 23.48 -9.82 -0.63
N GLU A 326 23.96 -9.41 -1.81
CA GLU A 326 25.22 -9.86 -2.37
C GLU A 326 26.02 -8.65 -2.85
N SER A 327 27.24 -8.49 -2.33
CA SER A 327 28.18 -7.42 -2.69
C SER A 327 29.51 -7.99 -3.18
N SER A 328 30.24 -7.18 -3.95
CA SER A 328 31.64 -7.43 -4.29
C SER A 328 32.56 -7.54 -3.07
N ASP A 329 32.19 -6.92 -1.94
CA ASP A 329 32.80 -7.17 -0.63
C ASP A 329 31.78 -7.86 0.29
N PRO A 330 31.95 -9.16 0.62
CA PRO A 330 31.01 -9.88 1.48
C PRO A 330 31.01 -9.41 2.94
N GLN A 331 31.86 -8.45 3.32
CA GLN A 331 31.79 -7.77 4.62
C GLN A 331 30.92 -6.52 4.60
N ASP A 332 30.44 -6.11 3.42
CA ASP A 332 29.43 -5.07 3.33
C ASP A 332 28.16 -5.50 4.07
N VAL A 333 27.49 -4.49 4.63
CA VAL A 333 26.24 -4.65 5.35
C VAL A 333 25.20 -3.71 4.75
N LEU A 334 23.96 -4.16 4.71
CA LEU A 334 22.80 -3.40 4.27
C LEU A 334 21.97 -3.02 5.50
N PRO A 335 22.18 -1.83 6.09
CA PRO A 335 21.32 -1.31 7.15
C PRO A 335 19.92 -1.05 6.60
N LEU A 336 18.91 -1.51 7.32
CA LEU A 336 17.51 -1.33 6.96
C LEU A 336 16.66 -0.85 8.13
N GLU A 337 15.61 -0.13 7.80
CA GLU A 337 14.65 0.41 8.76
C GLU A 337 13.23 0.11 8.29
N VAL A 338 12.37 -0.24 9.24
CA VAL A 338 10.93 -0.30 9.00
C VAL A 338 10.34 1.02 9.47
N VAL A 339 9.72 1.75 8.55
CA VAL A 339 9.27 3.13 8.80
C VAL A 339 7.77 3.29 8.58
N LEU A 340 7.14 4.17 9.38
CA LEU A 340 5.78 4.63 9.16
C LEU A 340 5.77 5.74 8.11
N PRO A 341 5.21 5.54 6.90
CA PRO A 341 5.29 6.54 5.83
C PRO A 341 4.55 7.84 6.13
N SER A 342 3.57 7.79 7.04
CA SER A 342 2.77 8.95 7.44
C SER A 342 3.53 9.93 8.34
N THR A 343 4.49 9.46 9.14
CA THR A 343 5.23 10.26 10.11
C THR A 343 6.73 10.31 9.84
N GLY A 344 7.25 9.34 9.09
CA GLY A 344 8.68 9.10 8.94
C GLY A 344 9.31 8.40 10.17
N ASP A 345 8.51 7.96 11.15
CA ASP A 345 9.04 7.33 12.35
C ASP A 345 9.65 5.96 12.04
N VAL A 346 10.85 5.73 12.55
CA VAL A 346 11.53 4.42 12.51
C VAL A 346 10.96 3.55 13.63
N LEU A 347 10.31 2.45 13.26
CA LEU A 347 9.76 1.48 14.21
C LEU A 347 10.82 0.51 14.69
N VAL A 348 11.66 0.02 13.78
CA VAL A 348 12.73 -0.92 14.06
C VAL A 348 13.85 -0.80 13.04
N THR A 349 15.07 -1.04 13.49
CA THR A 349 16.30 -1.11 12.70
C THR A 349 16.77 -2.56 12.63
N ALA A 350 17.22 -3.00 11.46
CA ALA A 350 17.76 -4.33 11.22
C ALA A 350 18.96 -4.25 10.26
N GLN A 351 19.64 -5.36 10.03
CA GLN A 351 20.81 -5.39 9.14
C GLN A 351 20.97 -6.73 8.43
N LEU A 352 21.30 -6.68 7.13
CA LEU A 352 21.67 -7.87 6.35
C LEU A 352 23.15 -7.84 6.02
N THR A 353 23.83 -8.98 6.10
CA THR A 353 25.16 -9.16 5.50
C THR A 353 25.03 -9.33 4.00
N CYS A 354 25.97 -8.77 3.24
CA CYS A 354 25.98 -8.86 1.78
C CYS A 354 26.84 -10.01 1.25
N ASP A 355 26.78 -11.17 1.91
CA ASP A 355 27.55 -12.38 1.60
C ASP A 355 26.79 -13.39 0.72
N GLY A 356 25.57 -13.05 0.30
CA GLY A 356 24.71 -13.88 -0.54
C GLY A 356 23.87 -14.91 0.22
N GLU A 357 23.95 -14.95 1.56
CA GLU A 357 23.10 -15.83 2.37
C GLU A 357 21.79 -15.14 2.75
N GLU A 358 20.69 -15.91 2.75
CA GLU A 358 19.40 -15.43 3.25
C GLU A 358 19.43 -15.34 4.78
N THR A 359 19.00 -14.20 5.30
CA THR A 359 18.89 -13.93 6.73
C THR A 359 17.43 -13.67 7.10
N THR A 360 17.02 -14.16 8.28
CA THR A 360 15.73 -13.86 8.89
C THR A 360 15.97 -13.21 10.26
N GLU A 361 15.39 -12.03 10.47
CA GLU A 361 15.50 -11.27 11.72
C GLU A 361 14.09 -11.05 12.31
N PRO A 362 13.77 -11.63 13.49
CA PRO A 362 12.49 -11.42 14.14
C PRO A 362 12.42 -10.01 14.71
N LEU A 363 11.33 -9.30 14.42
CA LEU A 363 11.09 -7.93 14.88
C LEU A 363 10.09 -7.86 16.05
N GLY A 364 9.25 -8.90 16.20
CA GLY A 364 8.14 -8.89 17.15
C GLY A 364 6.96 -8.06 16.63
N VAL A 365 6.04 -7.69 17.52
CA VAL A 365 4.88 -6.87 17.15
C VAL A 365 5.31 -5.42 16.93
N LEU A 366 4.98 -4.86 15.77
CA LEU A 366 5.31 -3.48 15.44
C LEU A 366 4.18 -2.55 15.89
N SER A 367 4.50 -1.47 16.59
CA SER A 367 3.52 -0.50 17.12
C SER A 367 2.92 0.43 16.06
N GLY A 368 2.78 -0.05 14.82
CA GLY A 368 2.31 0.72 13.66
C GLY A 368 0.79 0.78 13.51
N GLY A 369 0.01 -0.05 14.23
CA GLY A 369 -1.45 -0.13 14.05
C GLY A 369 -1.83 -0.68 12.67
N GLU A 370 -2.92 -0.19 12.06
CA GLU A 370 -3.35 -0.58 10.69
C GLU A 370 -2.71 0.30 9.60
N ASN A 371 -1.46 0.73 9.78
CA ASN A 371 -0.80 1.63 8.84
C ASN A 371 0.00 0.88 7.75
N ALA A 372 0.29 1.60 6.67
CA ALA A 372 1.31 1.17 5.72
C ALA A 372 2.68 1.13 6.42
N LEU A 373 3.53 0.18 6.06
CA LEU A 373 4.94 0.14 6.46
C LEU A 373 5.81 0.15 5.21
N ASP A 374 6.86 0.97 5.23
CA ASP A 374 7.90 0.96 4.20
C ASP A 374 9.19 0.31 4.73
N LEU A 375 9.98 -0.24 3.81
CA LEU A 375 11.33 -0.71 4.05
C LEU A 375 12.30 0.33 3.50
N ARG A 376 13.08 0.95 4.38
CA ARG A 376 14.12 1.90 4.00
C ARG A 376 15.49 1.24 4.06
N LEU A 377 16.19 1.23 2.92
CA LEU A 377 17.58 0.81 2.80
C LEU A 377 18.48 2.04 3.01
N VAL A 378 18.97 2.23 4.23
CA VAL A 378 19.55 3.50 4.71
C VAL A 378 20.83 3.87 3.97
N ASP A 379 21.71 2.89 3.78
CA ASP A 379 22.98 3.05 3.09
C ASP A 379 23.26 1.80 2.25
N VAL A 380 23.48 1.98 0.95
CA VAL A 380 23.70 0.87 0.01
C VAL A 380 25.07 1.04 -0.62
N SER A 381 26.02 0.20 -0.18
CA SER A 381 27.37 0.16 -0.75
C SER A 381 27.33 0.08 -2.27
N ASP A 382 28.24 0.81 -2.93
CA ASP A 382 28.45 0.75 -4.38
C ASP A 382 28.78 -0.69 -4.84
N GLY A 383 29.36 -1.52 -3.97
CA GLY A 383 29.66 -2.93 -4.25
C GLY A 383 28.45 -3.85 -4.29
N THR A 384 27.29 -3.41 -3.77
CA THR A 384 26.05 -4.20 -3.73
C THR A 384 25.58 -4.49 -5.13
N ALA A 385 25.60 -5.76 -5.52
CA ALA A 385 25.19 -6.24 -6.84
C ALA A 385 23.70 -6.54 -6.90
N ARG A 386 23.15 -7.15 -5.85
CA ARG A 386 21.72 -7.48 -5.76
C ARG A 386 21.32 -7.55 -4.30
N ALA A 387 20.11 -7.10 -3.99
CA ALA A 387 19.51 -7.27 -2.67
C ALA A 387 18.00 -7.39 -2.78
N TRP A 388 17.39 -8.13 -1.85
CA TRP A 388 15.96 -8.07 -1.63
C TRP A 388 15.67 -8.20 -0.13
N VAL A 389 14.64 -7.49 0.32
CA VAL A 389 14.20 -7.46 1.72
C VAL A 389 12.68 -7.51 1.73
N SER A 390 12.12 -8.40 2.52
CA SER A 390 10.69 -8.56 2.71
C SER A 390 10.33 -8.42 4.19
N LEU A 391 9.29 -7.64 4.46
CA LEU A 391 8.64 -7.56 5.75
C LEU A 391 7.41 -8.45 5.70
N GLN A 392 7.41 -9.49 6.52
CA GLN A 392 6.36 -10.50 6.54
C GLN A 392 6.05 -10.94 7.97
N PRO A 393 4.88 -11.54 8.22
CA PRO A 393 4.60 -12.18 9.49
C PRO A 393 5.72 -13.15 9.84
N ALA A 394 6.16 -13.12 11.09
CA ALA A 394 7.03 -14.15 11.60
C ALA A 394 6.33 -15.49 11.39
N ALA A 395 7.04 -16.47 10.84
CA ALA A 395 6.52 -17.82 10.82
C ALA A 395 6.20 -18.16 12.28
N SER A 396 4.92 -18.36 12.57
CA SER A 396 4.54 -18.88 13.88
C SER A 396 5.30 -20.18 14.01
N ASP A 397 6.25 -20.28 14.95
CA ASP A 397 6.85 -21.55 15.32
C ASP A 397 5.69 -22.55 15.36
N ASP A 398 5.80 -23.66 14.64
CA ASP A 398 4.76 -24.69 14.45
C ASP A 398 4.23 -25.32 15.77
N SER A 399 4.43 -24.70 16.93
CA SER A 399 3.35 -24.64 17.92
C SER A 399 2.14 -24.01 17.25
N ALA A 400 1.37 -24.83 16.51
CA ALA A 400 0.02 -24.55 16.04
C ALA A 400 -0.61 -23.53 16.97
N GLY A 401 -0.60 -22.25 16.57
CA GLY A 401 -1.15 -21.19 17.40
C GLY A 401 -2.60 -21.56 17.60
N ALA A 402 -2.91 -21.98 18.82
CA ALA A 402 -4.11 -22.70 19.13
C ALA A 402 -5.28 -21.83 18.68
N CYS A 403 -6.11 -22.39 17.81
CA CYS A 403 -7.44 -21.88 17.57
C CYS A 403 -8.05 -21.46 18.91
N SER A 404 -8.49 -20.20 19.02
CA SER A 404 -8.81 -19.63 20.35
C SER A 404 -10.00 -20.31 21.03
N ALA A 405 -10.78 -21.11 20.29
CA ALA A 405 -11.83 -21.96 20.82
C ALA A 405 -11.34 -23.30 21.41
N GLU A 406 -10.07 -23.67 21.22
CA GLU A 406 -9.52 -24.89 21.82
C GLU A 406 -9.61 -24.83 23.35
N GLY A 407 -10.19 -25.88 23.96
CA GLY A 407 -10.36 -25.96 25.40
C GLY A 407 -11.52 -25.15 25.98
N THR A 408 -12.34 -24.48 25.17
CA THR A 408 -13.58 -23.87 25.67
C THR A 408 -14.65 -24.91 25.99
N ASP A 409 -15.38 -24.69 27.08
CA ASP A 409 -16.46 -25.58 27.55
C ASP A 409 -17.84 -25.19 26.98
N LEU A 410 -17.92 -24.11 26.21
CA LEU A 410 -19.17 -23.65 25.61
C LEU A 410 -19.70 -24.66 24.59
N ARG A 411 -21.01 -24.93 24.67
CA ARG A 411 -21.74 -25.84 23.78
C ARG A 411 -22.99 -25.15 23.28
N TRP A 412 -23.32 -25.39 22.01
CA TRP A 412 -24.57 -24.91 21.43
C TRP A 412 -25.78 -25.45 22.20
N ASP A 413 -26.71 -24.56 22.52
CA ASP A 413 -28.02 -24.90 23.09
C ASP A 413 -29.11 -24.47 22.10
N PRO A 414 -29.85 -25.42 21.49
CA PRO A 414 -30.91 -25.10 20.54
C PRO A 414 -31.98 -24.16 21.09
N ALA A 415 -32.16 -24.08 22.42
CA ALA A 415 -33.11 -23.15 23.05
C ALA A 415 -32.73 -21.67 22.87
N ARG A 416 -31.48 -21.37 22.50
CA ARG A 416 -30.98 -20.02 22.27
C ARG A 416 -31.26 -19.48 20.87
N SER A 417 -31.81 -20.31 19.98
CA SER A 417 -32.25 -19.88 18.65
C SER A 417 -33.78 -19.74 18.58
N PRO A 418 -34.31 -18.59 18.12
CA PRO A 418 -35.74 -18.43 17.84
C PRO A 418 -36.21 -19.19 16.59
N GLY A 419 -35.30 -19.70 15.75
CA GLY A 419 -35.62 -20.39 14.49
C GLY A 419 -34.84 -21.69 14.30
N ALA A 420 -35.51 -22.74 13.80
CA ALA A 420 -34.89 -24.06 13.61
C ALA A 420 -33.78 -24.05 12.55
N ALA A 421 -33.98 -23.35 11.42
CA ALA A 421 -32.98 -23.27 10.36
C ALA A 421 -31.75 -22.45 10.80
N ALA A 422 -31.99 -21.25 11.37
CA ALA A 422 -30.94 -20.43 11.94
C ALA A 422 -30.16 -21.17 13.05
N GLY A 423 -30.86 -21.93 13.89
CA GLY A 423 -30.25 -22.73 14.94
C GLY A 423 -29.36 -23.87 14.42
N ALA A 424 -29.74 -24.50 13.31
CA ALA A 424 -28.92 -25.53 12.68
C ALA A 424 -27.63 -24.94 12.08
N THR A 425 -27.69 -23.75 11.49
CA THR A 425 -26.49 -23.05 11.01
C THR A 425 -25.62 -22.60 12.18
N ALA A 426 -26.20 -22.01 13.22
CA ALA A 426 -25.45 -21.63 14.42
C ALA A 426 -24.74 -22.82 15.07
N GLU A 427 -25.41 -23.97 15.18
CA GLU A 427 -24.81 -25.22 15.65
C GLU A 427 -23.61 -25.65 14.80
N ALA A 428 -23.76 -25.62 13.47
CA ALA A 428 -22.68 -25.96 12.55
C ALA A 428 -21.47 -25.03 12.70
N LEU A 429 -21.70 -23.72 12.81
CA LEU A 429 -20.63 -22.72 13.01
C LEU A 429 -19.90 -22.93 14.34
N VAL A 430 -20.63 -23.15 15.43
CA VAL A 430 -20.05 -23.45 16.76
C VAL A 430 -19.23 -24.73 16.71
N ASN A 431 -19.73 -25.80 16.08
CA ASN A 431 -19.02 -27.06 15.98
C ASN A 431 -17.73 -26.94 15.15
N ALA A 432 -17.78 -26.23 14.02
CA ALA A 432 -16.62 -25.96 13.18
C ALA A 432 -15.56 -25.15 13.95
N ALA A 433 -15.99 -24.10 14.66
CA ALA A 433 -15.08 -23.28 15.44
C ALA A 433 -14.43 -24.04 16.60
N LEU A 434 -15.20 -24.84 17.35
CA LEU A 434 -14.67 -25.69 18.43
C LEU A 434 -13.71 -26.77 17.93
N ALA A 435 -13.91 -27.25 16.70
CA ALA A 435 -13.03 -28.21 16.04
C ALA A 435 -11.86 -27.55 15.31
N CYS A 436 -11.81 -26.21 15.31
CA CYS A 436 -10.80 -25.42 14.62
C CYS A 436 -10.75 -25.72 13.11
N ASP A 437 -11.93 -25.98 12.54
CA ASP A 437 -12.11 -26.33 11.13
C ASP A 437 -12.30 -25.06 10.29
N SER A 438 -11.18 -24.36 10.06
CA SER A 438 -11.11 -23.16 9.21
C SER A 438 -11.73 -23.41 7.84
N ALA A 439 -11.40 -24.55 7.22
CA ALA A 439 -11.88 -24.89 5.88
C ALA A 439 -13.42 -24.98 5.85
N GLN A 440 -14.05 -25.56 6.87
CA GLN A 440 -15.50 -25.63 6.96
C GLN A 440 -16.16 -24.25 7.17
N LEU A 441 -15.56 -23.38 8.00
CA LEU A 441 -16.06 -22.01 8.18
C LEU A 441 -15.96 -21.20 6.88
N VAL A 442 -14.81 -21.28 6.20
CA VAL A 442 -14.56 -20.60 4.93
C VAL A 442 -15.48 -21.11 3.81
N GLU A 443 -15.61 -22.42 3.67
CA GLU A 443 -16.51 -23.03 2.67
C GLU A 443 -17.94 -22.55 2.88
N ARG A 444 -18.41 -22.56 4.14
CA ARG A 444 -19.79 -22.17 4.45
C ARG A 444 -20.03 -20.68 4.21
N ALA A 445 -19.12 -19.81 4.66
CA ALA A 445 -19.23 -18.38 4.45
C ALA A 445 -19.23 -18.02 2.95
N ASN A 446 -18.38 -18.67 2.15
CA ASN A 446 -18.36 -18.50 0.70
C ASN A 446 -19.65 -19.02 0.02
N GLN A 447 -20.19 -20.14 0.48
CA GLN A 447 -21.45 -20.68 -0.02
C GLN A 447 -22.63 -19.75 0.25
N ASP A 448 -22.68 -19.17 1.45
CA ASP A 448 -23.77 -18.31 1.90
C ASP A 448 -23.59 -16.84 1.45
N GLY A 449 -22.43 -16.48 0.91
CA GLY A 449 -22.10 -15.10 0.51
C GLY A 449 -21.96 -14.16 1.71
N THR A 450 -21.43 -14.68 2.82
CA THR A 450 -21.34 -13.98 4.10
C THR A 450 -20.42 -12.77 4.02
N GLU A 451 -20.90 -11.63 4.53
CA GLU A 451 -20.09 -10.44 4.74
C GLU A 451 -19.28 -10.55 6.05
N VAL A 452 -17.96 -10.42 5.96
CA VAL A 452 -17.03 -10.44 7.12
C VAL A 452 -16.42 -9.05 7.35
N MET A 453 -15.86 -8.82 8.55
CA MET A 453 -15.34 -7.51 8.99
C MET A 453 -14.43 -6.78 7.99
N PHE A 454 -14.56 -5.45 7.99
CA PHE A 454 -13.56 -4.44 7.60
C PHE A 454 -12.59 -4.76 6.45
N GLY A 455 -13.08 -5.36 5.35
CA GLY A 455 -12.27 -5.54 4.15
C GLY A 455 -11.29 -6.73 4.19
N GLU A 456 -11.38 -7.58 5.22
CA GLU A 456 -10.75 -8.89 5.19
C GLU A 456 -11.51 -9.83 4.24
N THR A 457 -10.81 -10.79 3.65
CA THR A 457 -11.45 -11.93 2.99
C THR A 457 -11.93 -12.95 4.01
N VAL A 458 -12.85 -13.82 3.61
CA VAL A 458 -13.32 -14.94 4.46
C VAL A 458 -12.14 -15.85 4.87
N ASP A 459 -11.21 -16.11 3.95
CA ASP A 459 -9.99 -16.87 4.22
C ASP A 459 -9.11 -16.20 5.28
N GLN A 460 -8.94 -14.88 5.20
CA GLN A 460 -8.20 -14.11 6.21
C GLN A 460 -8.92 -14.11 7.56
N MET A 461 -10.25 -13.93 7.57
CA MET A 461 -11.08 -13.93 8.78
C MET A 461 -10.88 -15.22 9.58
N PHE A 462 -10.90 -16.39 8.93
CA PHE A 462 -10.81 -17.69 9.61
C PHE A 462 -9.45 -18.37 9.47
N ALA A 463 -8.40 -17.66 9.08
CA ALA A 463 -7.05 -18.20 9.01
C ALA A 463 -6.61 -18.74 10.38
N LEU A 464 -5.81 -19.81 10.36
CA LEU A 464 -5.10 -20.32 11.54
C LEU A 464 -3.59 -20.13 11.33
N PRO A 465 -2.81 -19.82 12.39
CA PRO A 465 -3.24 -19.68 13.79
C PRO A 465 -4.20 -18.50 14.02
N ASP A 466 -5.06 -18.63 15.03
CA ASP A 466 -6.00 -17.53 15.36
C ASP A 466 -5.20 -16.32 15.87
N THR A 467 -5.71 -15.12 15.60
CA THR A 467 -5.05 -13.87 16.00
C THR A 467 -5.44 -13.47 17.43
N ASP A 468 -4.86 -12.39 17.94
CA ASP A 468 -5.20 -11.85 19.27
C ASP A 468 -6.68 -11.43 19.40
N THR A 469 -7.39 -11.28 18.27
CA THR A 469 -8.83 -11.04 18.23
C THR A 469 -9.68 -12.26 18.63
N GLN A 470 -9.06 -13.44 18.81
CA GLN A 470 -9.70 -14.66 19.30
C GLN A 470 -11.00 -15.00 18.54
N ARG A 471 -10.94 -15.02 17.21
CA ARG A 471 -12.12 -15.03 16.34
C ARG A 471 -12.98 -16.26 16.54
N TYR A 472 -12.34 -17.41 16.72
CA TYR A 472 -13.01 -18.68 16.97
C TYR A 472 -13.72 -18.67 18.32
N ARG A 473 -13.06 -18.20 19.38
CA ARG A 473 -13.65 -18.07 20.71
C ARG A 473 -14.80 -17.06 20.71
N THR A 474 -14.63 -15.93 20.05
CA THR A 474 -15.65 -14.87 19.94
C THR A 474 -16.87 -15.39 19.21
N LEU A 475 -16.72 -16.11 18.09
CA LEU A 475 -17.83 -16.74 17.37
C LEU A 475 -18.57 -17.77 18.26
N VAL A 476 -17.84 -18.59 19.00
CA VAL A 476 -18.43 -19.55 19.96
C VAL A 476 -19.13 -18.83 21.11
N ALA A 477 -18.52 -17.82 21.73
CA ALA A 477 -19.10 -17.03 22.80
C ALA A 477 -20.38 -16.30 22.34
N LEU A 478 -20.40 -15.80 21.12
CA LEU A 478 -21.54 -15.15 20.51
C LEU A 478 -22.72 -16.12 20.37
N LEU A 479 -22.52 -17.23 19.65
CA LEU A 479 -23.60 -18.17 19.33
C LEU A 479 -23.98 -19.10 20.49
N ALA A 480 -22.99 -19.66 21.19
CA ALA A 480 -23.20 -20.60 22.29
C ALA A 480 -23.27 -19.93 23.67
N GLY A 481 -22.89 -18.65 23.79
CA GLY A 481 -22.92 -17.87 25.03
C GLY A 481 -24.10 -16.91 25.15
N THR A 482 -24.76 -16.54 24.05
CA THR A 482 -25.90 -15.58 24.06
C THR A 482 -27.15 -16.12 23.36
N THR A 483 -28.28 -15.43 23.51
CA THR A 483 -29.57 -15.74 22.87
C THR A 483 -29.78 -14.89 21.62
N GLY A 484 -30.33 -15.48 20.55
CA GLY A 484 -30.65 -14.77 19.32
C GLY A 484 -32.04 -14.12 19.37
N ALA A 485 -32.23 -13.04 18.63
CA ALA A 485 -33.53 -12.38 18.44
C ALA A 485 -33.88 -12.25 16.96
N VAL A 486 -35.17 -12.35 16.64
CA VAL A 486 -35.67 -12.08 15.29
C VAL A 486 -35.74 -10.57 15.11
N ASP A 487 -35.00 -10.05 14.14
CA ASP A 487 -35.08 -8.66 13.69
C ASP A 487 -36.47 -8.42 13.09
N SER A 488 -37.22 -7.46 13.63
CA SER A 488 -38.62 -7.27 13.22
C SER A 488 -38.78 -6.79 11.79
N ASP A 489 -37.74 -6.17 11.23
CA ASP A 489 -37.80 -5.55 9.91
C ASP A 489 -37.41 -6.53 8.81
N THR A 490 -36.40 -7.37 9.05
CA THR A 490 -35.90 -8.32 8.05
C THR A 490 -36.40 -9.75 8.25
N GLY A 491 -36.73 -10.12 9.49
CA GLY A 491 -37.06 -11.49 9.88
C GLY A 491 -35.83 -12.38 10.09
N ASP A 492 -34.62 -11.83 10.01
CA ASP A 492 -33.37 -12.54 10.26
C ASP A 492 -33.15 -12.72 11.76
N VAL A 493 -32.33 -13.70 12.14
CA VAL A 493 -31.96 -13.91 13.54
C VAL A 493 -30.59 -13.29 13.80
N ARG A 494 -30.52 -12.36 14.75
CA ARG A 494 -29.30 -11.65 15.17
C ARG A 494 -28.83 -12.11 16.55
N TRP A 495 -27.52 -12.32 16.70
CA TRP A 495 -26.86 -12.53 17.99
C TRP A 495 -25.80 -11.43 18.24
N PRO A 496 -25.63 -10.97 19.49
CA PRO A 496 -26.50 -11.26 20.63
C PRO A 496 -27.83 -10.51 20.48
N ARG A 497 -28.89 -10.94 21.16
CA ARG A 497 -30.19 -10.24 21.09
C ARG A 497 -30.12 -8.77 21.49
N VAL A 498 -29.18 -8.37 22.36
CA VAL A 498 -28.97 -6.96 22.76
C VAL A 498 -28.59 -6.05 21.58
N ALA A 499 -28.11 -6.62 20.47
CA ALA A 499 -27.83 -5.88 19.24
C ALA A 499 -29.10 -5.49 18.45
N THR A 500 -30.30 -5.90 18.87
CA THR A 500 -31.56 -5.46 18.28
C THR A 500 -32.21 -4.35 19.11
N PRO A 501 -32.99 -3.43 18.48
CA PRO A 501 -33.64 -2.33 19.20
C PRO A 501 -34.53 -2.78 20.36
N GLU A 502 -35.16 -3.95 20.26
CA GLU A 502 -36.12 -4.47 21.24
C GLU A 502 -35.47 -4.86 22.57
N PHE A 503 -34.20 -5.26 22.55
CA PHE A 503 -33.46 -5.75 23.72
C PHE A 503 -32.35 -4.81 24.16
N ARG A 504 -32.19 -3.64 23.52
CA ARG A 504 -31.20 -2.63 23.89
C ARG A 504 -31.29 -2.23 25.37
N ASP A 505 -32.49 -2.19 25.93
CA ASP A 505 -32.72 -1.81 27.33
C ASP A 505 -32.87 -3.02 28.29
N ASP A 506 -32.74 -4.26 27.80
CA ASP A 506 -32.94 -5.48 28.60
C ASP A 506 -31.68 -5.86 29.40
N ASP A 507 -31.74 -5.75 30.73
CA ASP A 507 -30.66 -6.14 31.66
C ASP A 507 -30.14 -7.56 31.41
N ALA A 508 -31.05 -8.51 31.14
CA ALA A 508 -30.68 -9.90 30.93
C ALA A 508 -29.94 -10.10 29.61
N ALA A 509 -30.29 -9.32 28.57
CA ALA A 509 -29.61 -9.38 27.28
C ALA A 509 -28.17 -8.85 27.38
N TRP A 510 -27.94 -7.78 28.14
CA TRP A 510 -26.59 -7.29 28.44
C TRP A 510 -25.79 -8.27 29.29
N GLN A 511 -26.41 -8.87 30.31
CA GLN A 511 -25.73 -9.83 31.17
C GLN A 511 -25.28 -11.07 30.40
N GLU A 512 -26.03 -11.53 29.39
CA GLU A 512 -25.61 -12.64 28.52
C GLU A 512 -24.27 -12.36 27.82
N VAL A 513 -24.06 -11.13 27.35
CA VAL A 513 -22.82 -10.73 26.68
C VAL A 513 -21.64 -10.70 27.67
N VAL A 514 -21.88 -10.20 28.89
CA VAL A 514 -20.87 -10.19 29.96
C VAL A 514 -20.54 -11.61 30.40
N ASP A 515 -21.54 -12.47 30.61
CA ASP A 515 -21.37 -13.86 31.02
C ASP A 515 -20.69 -14.71 29.94
N ALA A 516 -20.92 -14.39 28.66
CA ALA A 516 -20.21 -14.99 27.53
C ALA A 516 -18.75 -14.52 27.43
N GLY A 517 -18.35 -13.48 28.18
CA GLY A 517 -17.02 -12.89 28.15
C GLY A 517 -16.76 -12.05 26.90
N LEU A 518 -17.80 -11.59 26.22
CA LEU A 518 -17.69 -10.71 25.05
C LEU A 518 -17.43 -9.25 25.45
N LEU A 519 -17.91 -8.84 26.62
CA LEU A 519 -17.66 -7.53 27.23
C LEU A 519 -17.35 -7.70 28.71
N THR A 520 -16.60 -6.76 29.30
CA THR A 520 -16.58 -6.61 30.76
C THR A 520 -17.88 -5.96 31.24
N GLN A 521 -18.19 -6.05 32.53
CA GLN A 521 -19.33 -5.33 33.10
C GLN A 521 -19.21 -3.81 32.89
N GLU A 522 -18.00 -3.28 33.00
CA GLU A 522 -17.71 -1.85 32.80
C GLU A 522 -17.99 -1.42 31.35
N ASP A 523 -17.54 -2.21 30.38
CA ASP A 523 -17.79 -1.93 28.96
C ASP A 523 -19.28 -2.04 28.61
N ALA A 524 -19.98 -3.03 29.17
CA ALA A 524 -21.41 -3.20 28.98
C ALA A 524 -22.21 -2.01 29.55
N ASP A 525 -21.86 -1.55 30.76
CA ASP A 525 -22.50 -0.38 31.37
C ASP A 525 -22.21 0.90 30.58
N ALA A 526 -20.98 1.05 30.04
CA ALA A 526 -20.58 2.18 29.22
C ALA A 526 -21.31 2.23 27.87
N GLN A 527 -21.33 1.12 27.13
CA GLN A 527 -22.06 1.03 25.86
C GLN A 527 -23.57 1.20 26.05
N ARG A 528 -24.12 0.68 27.15
CA ARG A 528 -25.53 0.85 27.48
C ARG A 528 -25.91 2.31 27.79
N ALA A 529 -25.01 3.06 28.40
CA ALA A 529 -25.21 4.49 28.66
C ALA A 529 -25.11 5.35 27.38
N ASP A 530 -24.60 4.79 26.29
CA ASP A 530 -24.55 5.46 24.98
C ASP A 530 -25.89 5.30 24.25
N ASP A 531 -26.73 6.34 24.35
CA ASP A 531 -28.04 6.40 23.71
C ASP A 531 -27.97 6.40 22.16
N VAL A 532 -26.80 6.69 21.57
CA VAL A 532 -26.62 6.84 20.12
C VAL A 532 -26.27 5.50 19.49
N PHE A 533 -25.23 4.84 20.00
CA PHE A 533 -24.66 3.65 19.36
C PHE A 533 -25.18 2.34 19.97
N GLY A 534 -25.45 2.28 21.28
CA GLY A 534 -25.87 1.06 21.96
C GLY A 534 -24.77 -0.01 21.98
N TYR A 535 -25.12 -1.29 21.80
CA TYR A 535 -24.14 -2.37 21.68
C TYR A 535 -23.29 -2.17 20.42
N THR A 536 -21.96 -2.08 20.58
CA THR A 536 -20.98 -1.88 19.49
C THR A 536 -20.08 -3.10 19.26
N GLY A 537 -20.30 -4.21 19.98
CA GLY A 537 -19.50 -5.42 19.86
C GLY A 537 -19.78 -6.27 18.61
N MET A 538 -19.18 -7.46 18.54
CA MET A 538 -19.38 -8.40 17.43
C MET A 538 -20.83 -8.89 17.34
N THR A 539 -21.32 -9.01 16.11
CA THR A 539 -22.64 -9.55 15.79
C THR A 539 -22.60 -10.55 14.65
N ILE A 540 -23.59 -11.44 14.65
CA ILE A 540 -23.83 -12.38 13.56
C ILE A 540 -25.32 -12.36 13.23
N ALA A 541 -25.64 -12.33 11.94
CA ALA A 541 -27.00 -12.56 11.46
C ALA A 541 -27.08 -13.81 10.59
N ILE A 542 -28.13 -14.57 10.83
CA ILE A 542 -28.49 -15.76 10.06
C ILE A 542 -29.93 -15.58 9.59
N GLY A 543 -30.13 -15.68 8.28
CA GLY A 543 -31.44 -15.57 7.66
C GLY A 543 -32.43 -16.60 8.21
N ALA A 544 -33.73 -16.33 8.06
CA ALA A 544 -34.78 -17.25 8.50
C ALA A 544 -34.70 -18.65 7.86
N ASP A 545 -34.05 -18.76 6.69
CA ASP A 545 -33.77 -20.00 5.96
C ASP A 545 -32.45 -20.69 6.36
N GLY A 546 -31.66 -20.07 7.23
CA GLY A 546 -30.37 -20.57 7.71
C GLY A 546 -29.15 -20.05 6.95
N THR A 547 -29.29 -19.13 6.00
CA THR A 547 -28.14 -18.52 5.33
C THR A 547 -27.35 -17.62 6.29
N TRP A 548 -26.03 -17.79 6.39
CA TRP A 548 -25.17 -16.91 7.16
C TRP A 548 -24.94 -15.57 6.43
N LEU A 549 -25.55 -14.49 6.92
CA LEU A 549 -25.58 -13.20 6.23
C LEU A 549 -24.31 -12.38 6.49
N TYR A 550 -23.95 -12.18 7.76
CA TYR A 550 -22.76 -11.42 8.13
C TYR A 550 -22.16 -11.83 9.47
N TYR A 551 -20.89 -11.50 9.66
CA TYR A 551 -20.15 -11.55 10.93
C TYR A 551 -19.27 -10.29 11.06
N THR A 552 -19.78 -9.28 11.77
CA THR A 552 -19.19 -7.93 11.84
C THR A 552 -19.52 -7.27 13.17
N PRO A 553 -18.72 -6.31 13.67
CA PRO A 553 -19.17 -5.44 14.74
C PRO A 553 -20.35 -4.60 14.27
N THR A 554 -21.19 -4.21 15.22
CA THR A 554 -22.29 -3.26 15.01
C THR A 554 -21.76 -1.89 14.61
N ASP A 555 -22.35 -1.35 13.54
CA ASP A 555 -22.09 -0.02 12.95
C ASP A 555 -22.57 1.16 13.80
#